data_AF-K7GAD4-F1
#
_entry.id   AF-K7GAD4-F1
#
_cell.length_a   1.000
_cell.length_b   1.000
_cell.length_c   1.000
_cell.angle_alpha   90.00
_cell.angle_beta   90.00
_cell.angle_gamma   90.00
#
_symmetry.space_group_name_H-M   'P 1'
#
loop_
_entity.id
_entity.type
_entity.pdbx_description
1 polymer ?
#
loop_
_entity_poly.entity_id
_entity_poly.type
_entity_poly.pdbx_seq_one_letter_code
_entity_poly.pdbx_strand_id
1 'polypeptide(L)'
;MSAFRSGLLVLTTPLSALSLRLVPILASASRIVEDTLYVHLQPGLSLTGSSQPRSTYVPASPEIYSLISKLYADADAHGHLDVRVLLTNIRNQSLTPQSLSSVQNLSHPPEVVLTDFQTSDGGQYNPVKQRLERYATSCYSCRPNLISVLLYPEYEPMMEERELPSQEPDLDGGTMQSYRDVVVGGTFDRLHNAHKILLSACCLLAENRLLIGISDKDLLENKVLKELIQPYEQRVEKLCEFLVDVKPSLRYDIVPLVDPCGPSITDPDLECIVVSEETRKGGVTVNKKRLENGLPELALHEIRLVKDPGHRENEEEKISSSSIRQRLLGSLLQPPQKDPARPSRPYVIGLTGGSGSGKTSIARHLERLGAFLIDVDKLGHEAYAPGGPSYEQVVEEFGEDTLNDDRTINRKILGAKVFGNQGRLKRLTDIVWPEIAKLTKRQLNEAAAQGKAVCVLDAAVLLEAGWTHLGGWSSSRRRRPCSAS
;
A
#
# COMPACT_ATOMS: atom_id res chain seq x y z
N MET A 1 16.93 -4.14 17.73
CA MET A 1 15.83 -3.15 17.74
C MET A 1 16.43 -1.84 17.28
N SER A 2 15.86 -1.25 16.25
CA SER A 2 16.16 0.13 15.84
C SER A 2 15.91 1.09 17.00
N ALA A 3 16.65 2.20 17.02
CA ALA A 3 16.61 3.15 18.13
C ALA A 3 15.69 4.34 17.86
N PHE A 4 15.39 4.62 16.59
CA PHE A 4 14.69 5.83 16.15
C PHE A 4 13.58 5.50 15.19
N ARG A 5 12.46 6.23 15.25
CA ARG A 5 11.34 6.04 14.32
C ARG A 5 11.63 6.68 12.96
N SER A 6 12.19 7.88 12.97
CA SER A 6 12.48 8.66 11.77
C SER A 6 13.94 9.08 11.70
N GLY A 7 14.53 9.02 10.51
CA GLY A 7 15.90 9.45 10.27
C GLY A 7 16.08 10.26 9.00
N LEU A 8 17.10 11.11 8.99
CA LEU A 8 17.55 11.86 7.81
C LEU A 8 18.94 11.38 7.41
N LEU A 9 19.06 10.71 6.26
CA LEU A 9 20.31 10.29 5.66
C LEU A 9 20.81 11.36 4.67
N VAL A 10 21.89 12.05 5.02
CA VAL A 10 22.57 13.02 4.17
C VAL A 10 23.69 12.30 3.40
N LEU A 11 23.47 12.08 2.10
CA LEU A 11 24.43 11.45 1.21
C LEU A 11 25.39 12.51 0.63
N THR A 12 26.66 12.38 1.00
CA THR A 12 27.74 13.32 0.72
C THR A 12 28.74 12.78 -0.31
N THR A 13 28.80 11.46 -0.51
CA THR A 13 29.65 10.85 -1.53
C THR A 13 29.30 11.40 -2.93
N PRO A 14 30.30 11.69 -3.78
CA PRO A 14 30.06 12.06 -5.18
C PRO A 14 29.17 11.05 -5.91
N LEU A 15 28.33 11.52 -6.84
CA LEU A 15 27.31 10.69 -7.51
C LEU A 15 27.91 9.43 -8.16
N SER A 16 29.07 9.55 -8.80
CA SER A 16 29.75 8.45 -9.49
C SER A 16 30.14 7.29 -8.56
N ALA A 17 30.48 7.59 -7.30
CA ALA A 17 30.89 6.57 -6.32
C ALA A 17 29.74 6.10 -5.42
N LEU A 18 28.64 6.85 -5.36
CA LEU A 18 27.52 6.56 -4.47
C LEU A 18 26.76 5.30 -4.89
N SER A 19 26.65 5.05 -6.20
CA SER A 19 25.92 3.90 -6.76
C SER A 19 26.41 2.55 -6.23
N LEU A 20 27.71 2.39 -5.95
CA LEU A 20 28.31 1.16 -5.41
C LEU A 20 28.16 1.04 -3.88
N ARG A 21 27.84 2.14 -3.19
CA ARG A 21 27.80 2.22 -1.73
C ARG A 21 26.38 2.26 -1.16
N LEU A 22 25.35 2.41 -2.00
CA LEU A 22 23.96 2.52 -1.55
C LEU A 22 23.51 1.32 -0.70
N VAL A 23 23.73 0.09 -1.18
CA VAL A 23 23.30 -1.13 -0.47
C VAL A 23 23.83 -1.20 0.97
N PRO A 24 25.17 -1.13 1.24
CA PRO A 24 25.66 -1.17 2.62
C PRO A 24 25.24 0.06 3.45
N ILE A 25 25.06 1.23 2.84
CA ILE A 25 24.55 2.43 3.52
C ILE A 25 23.11 2.20 3.99
N LEU A 26 22.22 1.72 3.11
CA LEU A 26 20.82 1.43 3.44
C LEU A 26 20.70 0.30 4.48
N ALA A 27 21.54 -0.74 4.37
CA ALA A 27 21.61 -1.80 5.36
C ALA A 27 22.03 -1.29 6.75
N SER A 28 22.93 -0.30 6.80
CA SER A 28 23.33 0.33 8.07
C SER A 28 22.23 1.24 8.63
N ALA A 29 21.60 2.04 7.76
CA ALA A 29 20.52 2.94 8.14
C ALA A 29 19.28 2.18 8.66
N SER A 30 18.91 1.06 8.05
CA SER A 30 17.79 0.21 8.47
C SER A 30 17.97 -0.47 9.82
N ARG A 31 19.20 -0.59 10.32
CA ARG A 31 19.44 -1.05 11.71
C ARG A 31 19.17 0.04 12.74
N ILE A 32 19.15 1.31 12.32
CA ILE A 32 19.08 2.48 13.21
C ILE A 32 17.67 3.07 13.21
N VAL A 33 17.01 3.10 12.06
CA VAL A 33 15.69 3.71 11.81
C VAL A 33 14.64 2.61 11.62
N GLU A 34 13.46 2.77 12.21
CA GLU A 34 12.36 1.79 12.13
C GLU A 34 11.33 2.11 11.04
N ASP A 35 10.84 3.35 10.98
CA ASP A 35 9.63 3.67 10.23
C ASP A 35 9.94 4.45 8.94
N THR A 36 10.62 5.60 9.04
CA THR A 36 10.78 6.52 7.89
C THR A 36 12.20 7.01 7.74
N LEU A 37 12.79 6.77 6.57
CA LEU A 37 14.13 7.22 6.22
C LEU A 37 14.07 8.24 5.09
N TYR A 38 14.31 9.50 5.44
CA TYR A 38 14.48 10.57 4.47
C TYR A 38 15.89 10.55 3.91
N VAL A 39 16.04 10.67 2.59
CA VAL A 39 17.34 10.73 1.93
C VAL A 39 17.53 12.09 1.29
N HIS A 40 18.53 12.83 1.77
CA HIS A 40 18.93 14.13 1.24
C HIS A 40 20.23 13.99 0.45
N LEU A 41 20.16 14.20 -0.88
CA LEU A 41 21.34 14.12 -1.75
C LEU A 41 22.11 15.44 -1.72
N GLN A 42 23.35 15.41 -1.24
CA GLN A 42 24.25 16.56 -1.25
C GLN A 42 25.67 16.14 -1.70
N PRO A 43 25.84 15.72 -2.97
CA PRO A 43 27.10 15.19 -3.46
C PRO A 43 28.24 16.20 -3.30
N GLY A 44 29.35 15.77 -2.71
CA GLY A 44 30.52 16.63 -2.48
C GLY A 44 30.41 17.54 -1.25
N LEU A 45 29.39 17.39 -0.39
CA LEU A 45 29.33 18.14 0.86
C LEU A 45 30.53 17.82 1.75
N SER A 46 31.35 18.82 2.04
CA SER A 46 32.36 18.70 3.09
C SER A 46 31.77 19.05 4.45
N LEU A 47 31.94 18.15 5.41
CA LEU A 47 31.61 18.39 6.83
C LEU A 47 32.86 18.82 7.63
N THR A 48 34.04 18.82 7.02
CA THR A 48 35.31 19.31 7.59
C THR A 48 35.66 20.70 7.03
N GLY A 49 36.55 21.45 7.70
CA GLY A 49 36.96 22.81 7.31
C GLY A 49 36.55 23.89 8.31
N SER A 50 36.60 25.17 7.97
CA SER A 50 36.24 26.29 8.88
C SER A 50 34.84 26.88 8.62
N SER A 51 34.33 26.77 7.41
CA SER A 51 33.00 27.27 7.02
C SER A 51 31.87 26.34 7.42
N GLN A 52 30.71 26.90 7.75
CA GLN A 52 29.50 26.11 8.01
C GLN A 52 28.98 25.48 6.70
N PRO A 53 28.68 24.17 6.66
CA PRO A 53 28.11 23.53 5.49
C PRO A 53 26.76 24.15 5.13
N ARG A 54 26.51 24.32 3.83
CA ARG A 54 25.25 24.86 3.29
C ARG A 54 24.74 23.96 2.20
N SER A 55 23.41 23.88 2.08
CA SER A 55 22.80 23.17 0.97
C SER A 55 23.11 23.90 -0.35
N THR A 56 23.42 23.12 -1.37
CA THR A 56 23.69 23.57 -2.73
C THR A 56 22.68 22.91 -3.65
N TYR A 57 22.38 23.59 -4.75
CA TYR A 57 21.52 23.00 -5.76
C TYR A 57 22.21 21.86 -6.47
N VAL A 58 21.45 20.83 -6.78
CA VAL A 58 21.83 19.72 -7.63
C VAL A 58 20.97 19.82 -8.90
N PRO A 59 21.57 19.84 -10.10
CA PRO A 59 20.78 19.88 -11.33
C PRO A 59 19.99 18.58 -11.51
N ALA A 60 18.75 18.67 -11.98
CA ALA A 60 17.99 17.52 -12.43
C ALA A 60 18.67 16.93 -13.68
N SER A 61 19.15 15.70 -13.56
CA SER A 61 19.84 14.97 -14.63
C SER A 61 19.37 13.52 -14.71
N PRO A 62 19.59 12.84 -15.85
CA PRO A 62 19.36 11.41 -15.98
C PRO A 62 20.12 10.57 -14.93
N GLU A 63 21.32 11.01 -14.55
CA GLU A 63 22.12 10.37 -13.49
C GLU A 63 21.42 10.40 -12.13
N ILE A 64 20.84 11.55 -11.75
CA ILE A 64 20.08 11.69 -10.51
C ILE A 64 18.84 10.80 -10.53
N TYR A 65 18.11 10.75 -11.65
CA TYR A 65 16.96 9.86 -11.80
C TYR A 65 17.36 8.38 -11.68
N SER A 66 18.47 7.99 -12.33
CA SER A 66 19.02 6.63 -12.24
C SER A 66 19.40 6.26 -10.81
N LEU A 67 20.05 7.19 -10.08
CA LEU A 67 20.40 7.00 -8.68
C LEU A 67 19.16 6.85 -7.79
N ILE A 68 18.14 7.69 -7.96
CA ILE A 68 16.88 7.59 -7.21
C ILE A 68 16.19 6.25 -7.47
N SER A 69 16.16 5.82 -8.74
CA SER A 69 15.59 4.55 -9.14
C SER A 69 16.31 3.38 -8.49
N LYS A 70 17.66 3.42 -8.49
CA LYS A 70 18.49 2.41 -7.81
C LYS A 70 18.27 2.41 -6.30
N LEU A 71 18.23 3.58 -5.67
CA LEU A 71 18.02 3.71 -4.23
C LEU A 71 16.68 3.09 -3.80
N TYR A 72 15.60 3.36 -4.53
CA TYR A 72 14.30 2.75 -4.25
C TYR A 72 14.27 1.25 -4.53
N ALA A 73 15.02 0.76 -5.53
CA ALA A 73 15.16 -0.67 -5.78
C ALA A 73 15.92 -1.37 -4.65
N ASP A 74 17.05 -0.82 -4.22
CA ASP A 74 17.87 -1.37 -3.13
C ASP A 74 17.14 -1.30 -1.78
N ALA A 75 16.29 -0.28 -1.57
CA ALA A 75 15.46 -0.14 -0.37
C ALA A 75 14.38 -1.24 -0.23
N ASP A 76 14.05 -1.96 -1.30
CA ASP A 76 13.05 -3.04 -1.26
C ASP A 76 13.46 -4.19 -0.34
N ALA A 77 14.77 -4.44 -0.21
CA ALA A 77 15.33 -5.39 0.76
C ALA A 77 15.03 -5.02 2.23
N HIS A 78 14.58 -3.79 2.47
CA HIS A 78 14.27 -3.23 3.78
C HIS A 78 12.79 -2.82 3.88
N GLY A 79 11.86 -3.70 3.51
CA GLY A 79 10.42 -3.40 3.39
C GLY A 79 9.68 -2.89 4.63
N HIS A 80 10.33 -2.81 5.80
CA HIS A 80 9.79 -2.10 6.97
C HIS A 80 10.00 -0.58 6.89
N LEU A 81 11.03 -0.12 6.18
CA LEU A 81 11.35 1.29 6.01
C LEU A 81 10.51 1.95 4.91
N ASP A 82 9.87 3.06 5.26
CA ASP A 82 9.39 4.03 4.29
C ASP A 82 10.52 4.99 3.88
N VAL A 83 11.24 4.63 2.82
CA VAL A 83 12.29 5.48 2.27
C VAL A 83 11.68 6.60 1.41
N ARG A 84 12.11 7.85 1.59
CA ARG A 84 11.66 9.03 0.81
C ARG A 84 12.87 9.86 0.37
N VAL A 85 13.12 9.97 -0.94
CA VAL A 85 14.22 10.81 -1.46
C VAL A 85 13.74 12.25 -1.61
N LEU A 86 14.39 13.17 -0.90
CA LEU A 86 14.05 14.60 -0.89
C LEU A 86 14.64 15.29 -2.13
N LEU A 87 13.79 16.02 -2.87
CA LEU A 87 14.12 16.71 -4.12
C LEU A 87 14.10 18.24 -3.96
N THR A 88 14.33 18.71 -2.73
CA THR A 88 14.16 20.11 -2.30
C THR A 88 15.29 21.00 -2.79
N ASN A 89 16.51 20.45 -2.85
CA ASN A 89 17.67 21.09 -3.47
C ASN A 89 17.87 20.71 -4.94
N ILE A 90 17.02 19.84 -5.51
CA ILE A 90 17.11 19.45 -6.92
C ILE A 90 16.32 20.42 -7.80
N ARG A 91 17.00 21.01 -8.78
CA ARG A 91 16.45 22.05 -9.65
C ARG A 91 16.32 21.64 -11.10
N ASN A 92 15.21 22.07 -11.68
CA ASN A 92 14.95 22.04 -13.11
C ASN A 92 15.54 23.32 -13.74
N GLN A 93 15.60 23.42 -15.07
CA GLN A 93 16.34 24.44 -15.83
C GLN A 93 15.90 25.92 -15.61
N SER A 94 14.96 26.20 -14.70
CA SER A 94 14.43 27.54 -14.48
C SER A 94 15.46 28.53 -13.92
N LEU A 95 15.51 29.73 -14.53
CA LEU A 95 16.50 30.80 -14.35
C LEU A 95 16.31 31.64 -13.06
N THR A 96 15.26 31.41 -12.27
CA THR A 96 14.99 32.23 -11.08
C THR A 96 15.44 31.56 -9.77
N PRO A 97 16.39 32.15 -9.02
CA PRO A 97 16.83 31.59 -7.75
C PRO A 97 15.77 31.77 -6.65
N GLN A 98 15.00 30.73 -6.37
CA GLN A 98 14.25 30.63 -5.10
C GLN A 98 15.22 30.35 -3.95
N SER A 99 15.21 31.18 -2.91
CA SER A 99 16.09 31.00 -1.74
C SER A 99 15.89 29.62 -1.08
N LEU A 100 16.97 28.85 -0.85
CA LEU A 100 16.96 27.61 -0.03
C LEU A 100 16.70 27.89 1.47
N SER A 101 16.39 29.12 1.86
CA SER A 101 16.46 29.57 3.26
C SER A 101 15.28 29.19 4.14
N SER A 102 14.27 28.48 3.64
CA SER A 102 13.16 28.02 4.48
C SER A 102 13.40 26.59 4.95
N VAL A 103 13.48 26.42 6.28
CA VAL A 103 13.46 25.11 6.94
C VAL A 103 12.18 24.37 6.54
N GLN A 104 12.32 23.18 5.98
CA GLN A 104 11.18 22.35 5.59
C GLN A 104 10.65 21.53 6.77
N ASN A 105 9.33 21.48 6.89
CA ASN A 105 8.66 20.54 7.78
C ASN A 105 8.44 19.21 7.05
N LEU A 106 9.04 18.14 7.56
CA LEU A 106 8.78 16.78 7.12
C LEU A 106 7.63 16.19 7.93
N SER A 107 6.83 15.34 7.31
CA SER A 107 5.66 14.69 7.92
C SER A 107 6.04 13.89 9.18
N HIS A 108 7.24 13.34 9.20
CA HIS A 108 7.85 12.74 10.38
C HIS A 108 9.18 13.44 10.70
N PRO A 109 9.21 14.42 11.63
CA PRO A 109 10.43 15.14 11.99
C PRO A 109 11.55 14.17 12.38
N PRO A 110 12.77 14.27 11.80
CA PRO A 110 13.86 13.33 12.07
C PRO A 110 14.29 13.33 13.54
N GLU A 111 14.50 12.14 14.09
CA GLU A 111 15.06 11.91 15.44
C GLU A 111 16.59 11.68 15.38
N VAL A 112 17.08 11.20 14.24
CA VAL A 112 18.50 10.95 13.97
C VAL A 112 18.90 11.50 12.59
N VAL A 113 20.12 12.03 12.48
CA VAL A 113 20.75 12.36 11.20
C VAL A 113 21.93 11.42 10.94
N LEU A 114 21.92 10.80 9.78
CA LEU A 114 22.91 9.84 9.31
C LEU A 114 23.70 10.46 8.15
N THR A 115 24.95 10.06 7.97
CA THR A 115 25.70 10.41 6.76
C THR A 115 26.69 9.31 6.39
N ASP A 116 26.99 9.20 5.10
CA ASP A 116 28.02 8.34 4.51
C ASP A 116 29.43 8.99 4.49
N PHE A 117 29.55 10.20 5.04
CA PHE A 117 30.79 10.96 5.11
C PHE A 117 31.86 10.20 5.91
N GLN A 118 33.02 10.00 5.29
CA GLN A 118 34.17 9.35 5.90
C GLN A 118 35.17 10.40 6.41
N THR A 119 35.68 10.19 7.63
CA THR A 119 36.79 10.97 8.19
C THR A 119 37.90 10.03 8.62
N SER A 120 39.13 10.28 8.17
CA SER A 120 40.32 9.50 8.51
C SER A 120 40.93 9.90 9.86
N ASP A 121 40.52 11.05 10.42
CA ASP A 121 41.00 11.58 11.68
C ASP A 121 39.96 11.34 12.79
N GLY A 122 40.32 10.48 13.76
CA GLY A 122 39.54 10.18 14.96
C GLY A 122 39.15 11.43 15.77
N GLY A 123 39.97 12.48 15.76
CA GLY A 123 39.70 13.74 16.45
C GLY A 123 38.57 14.56 15.82
N GLN A 124 38.25 14.32 14.55
CA GLN A 124 37.23 15.07 13.81
C GLN A 124 35.81 14.50 13.97
N TYR A 125 35.64 13.35 14.62
CA TYR A 125 34.35 12.67 14.75
C TYR A 125 33.27 13.56 15.40
N ASN A 126 33.56 14.12 16.57
CA ASN A 126 32.60 14.97 17.30
C ASN A 126 32.32 16.30 16.57
N PRO A 127 33.33 17.02 16.04
CA PRO A 127 33.09 18.20 15.21
C PRO A 127 32.22 17.94 13.97
N VAL A 128 32.46 16.85 13.24
CA VAL A 128 31.69 16.46 12.05
C VAL A 128 30.23 16.18 12.44
N LYS A 129 30.02 15.44 13.52
CA LYS A 129 28.69 15.15 14.08
C LYS A 129 27.90 16.41 14.41
N GLN A 130 28.49 17.33 15.17
CA GLN A 130 27.84 18.61 15.50
C GLN A 130 27.53 19.46 14.26
N ARG A 131 28.37 19.40 13.23
CA ARG A 131 28.13 20.10 11.96
C ARG A 131 27.01 19.48 11.16
N LEU A 132 26.92 18.15 11.15
CA LEU A 132 25.83 17.43 10.51
C LEU A 132 24.49 17.78 11.17
N GLU A 133 24.43 17.84 12.50
CA GLU A 133 23.22 18.25 13.24
C GLU A 133 22.80 19.68 12.89
N ARG A 134 23.75 20.63 12.87
CA ARG A 134 23.49 22.02 12.47
C ARG A 134 23.05 22.12 11.02
N TYR A 135 23.66 21.34 10.13
CA TYR A 135 23.28 21.27 8.72
C TYR A 135 21.85 20.79 8.56
N ALA A 136 21.51 19.65 9.18
CA ALA A 136 20.17 19.08 9.16
C ALA A 136 19.13 20.07 9.68
N THR A 137 19.38 20.68 10.84
CA THR A 137 18.48 21.66 11.46
C THR A 137 18.33 22.95 10.65
N SER A 138 19.34 23.30 9.83
CA SER A 138 19.25 24.44 8.90
C SER A 138 18.40 24.16 7.66
N CYS A 139 18.19 22.88 7.33
CA CYS A 139 17.42 22.45 6.17
C CYS A 139 16.01 21.98 6.56
N TYR A 140 15.87 21.32 7.72
CA TYR A 140 14.68 20.59 8.13
C TYR A 140 14.32 20.82 9.60
N SER A 141 13.02 20.81 9.89
CA SER A 141 12.51 20.81 11.26
C SER A 141 12.72 19.43 11.88
N CYS A 142 13.72 19.33 12.75
CA CYS A 142 14.07 18.10 13.46
C CYS A 142 13.51 18.06 14.88
N ARG A 143 13.44 16.87 15.48
CA ARG A 143 13.11 16.72 16.91
C ARG A 143 14.19 17.39 17.79
N PRO A 144 13.82 17.88 18.99
CA PRO A 144 14.80 18.30 19.99
C PRO A 144 15.78 17.16 20.31
N ASN A 145 17.04 17.49 20.56
CA ASN A 145 18.12 16.53 20.83
C ASN A 145 18.42 15.58 19.66
N LEU A 146 18.37 16.09 18.42
CA LEU A 146 18.78 15.37 17.21
C LEU A 146 20.15 14.71 17.41
N ILE A 147 20.23 13.41 17.18
CA ILE A 147 21.47 12.63 17.29
C ILE A 147 22.10 12.46 15.91
N SER A 148 23.42 12.63 15.80
CA SER A 148 24.17 12.33 14.58
C SER A 148 24.95 11.02 14.61
N VAL A 149 24.90 10.29 13.49
CA VAL A 149 25.62 9.03 13.28
C VAL A 149 26.37 9.09 11.94
N LEU A 150 27.65 8.72 11.98
CA LEU A 150 28.46 8.50 10.77
C LEU A 150 28.35 7.01 10.43
N LEU A 151 27.88 6.70 9.23
CA LEU A 151 27.72 5.32 8.76
C LEU A 151 29.08 4.82 8.25
N TYR A 152 29.66 3.86 8.96
CA TYR A 152 30.82 3.11 8.48
C TYR A 152 30.29 1.88 7.76
N PRO A 153 30.51 1.73 6.44
CA PRO A 153 30.34 0.43 5.83
C PRO A 153 31.37 -0.50 6.46
N GLU A 154 30.92 -1.54 7.18
CA GLU A 154 31.77 -2.67 7.56
C GLU A 154 32.34 -3.26 6.26
N TYR A 155 33.61 -3.00 5.99
CA TYR A 155 34.31 -3.56 4.84
C TYR A 155 34.62 -5.03 5.13
N GLU A 156 33.88 -5.97 4.54
CA GLU A 156 34.41 -7.29 4.21
C GLU A 156 34.99 -7.21 2.78
N PRO A 157 36.32 -7.30 2.60
CA PRO A 157 36.91 -7.28 1.27
C PRO A 157 36.87 -8.69 0.69
N MET A 158 35.80 -9.07 0.00
CA MET A 158 35.81 -10.21 -0.92
C MET A 158 34.80 -10.01 -2.04
N MET A 159 35.27 -9.49 -3.17
CA MET A 159 34.92 -9.97 -4.52
C MET A 159 35.93 -9.32 -5.47
N GLU A 160 36.75 -10.16 -6.12
CA GLU A 160 37.60 -9.78 -7.23
C GLU A 160 36.79 -8.97 -8.25
N GLU A 161 37.43 -7.94 -8.82
CA GLU A 161 36.95 -7.20 -9.98
C GLU A 161 36.55 -8.17 -11.09
N ARG A 162 35.27 -8.57 -11.12
CA ARG A 162 34.69 -9.14 -12.32
C ARG A 162 34.45 -7.96 -13.26
N GLU A 163 35.26 -7.88 -14.31
CA GLU A 163 34.97 -7.07 -15.48
C GLU A 163 33.53 -7.37 -15.94
N LEU A 164 32.61 -6.49 -15.58
CA LEU A 164 31.28 -6.46 -16.17
C LEU A 164 31.41 -5.88 -17.59
N PRO A 165 30.64 -6.38 -18.57
CA PRO A 165 30.72 -5.88 -19.92
C PRO A 165 30.40 -4.38 -19.94
N SER A 166 31.33 -3.62 -20.51
CA SER A 166 31.23 -2.20 -20.80
C SER A 166 30.11 -1.93 -21.81
N GLN A 167 28.90 -1.84 -21.31
CA GLN A 167 27.78 -1.18 -21.99
C GLN A 167 27.04 -0.33 -20.96
N GLU A 168 27.74 0.68 -20.43
CA GLU A 168 27.03 1.90 -20.04
C GLU A 168 26.48 2.49 -21.34
N PRO A 169 25.16 2.71 -21.48
CA PRO A 169 24.69 3.60 -22.52
C PRO A 169 25.36 4.94 -22.27
N ASP A 170 25.94 5.55 -23.31
CA ASP A 170 26.40 6.95 -23.30
C ASP A 170 25.24 7.82 -22.80
N LEU A 171 25.19 8.04 -21.48
CA LEU A 171 24.25 8.95 -20.85
C LEU A 171 24.93 10.30 -20.94
N ASP A 172 24.66 10.95 -22.07
CA ASP A 172 25.00 12.34 -22.33
C ASP A 172 24.70 13.15 -21.05
N GLY A 173 25.69 13.91 -20.56
CA GLY A 173 25.63 14.72 -19.32
C GLY A 173 24.67 15.92 -19.42
N GLY A 174 23.61 15.76 -20.21
CA GLY A 174 22.57 16.74 -20.46
C GLY A 174 21.65 16.90 -19.23
N THR A 175 21.13 18.11 -19.09
CA THR A 175 20.06 18.40 -18.14
C THR A 175 18.77 17.72 -18.61
N MET A 176 17.99 17.22 -17.66
CA MET A 176 16.70 16.58 -17.95
C MET A 176 15.70 17.62 -18.45
N GLN A 177 14.95 17.32 -19.51
CA GLN A 177 13.89 18.20 -20.03
C GLN A 177 12.82 18.40 -18.95
N SER A 178 12.42 19.65 -18.73
CA SER A 178 11.36 20.01 -17.79
C SER A 178 10.14 20.59 -18.50
N TYR A 179 9.00 20.52 -17.81
CA TYR A 179 7.69 20.96 -18.26
C TYR A 179 7.03 21.75 -17.14
N ARG A 180 6.25 22.78 -17.49
CA ARG A 180 5.59 23.62 -16.50
C ARG A 180 4.59 22.82 -15.68
N ASP A 181 3.71 22.10 -16.38
CA ASP A 181 2.62 21.33 -15.79
C ASP A 181 2.63 19.88 -16.32
N VAL A 182 2.74 18.93 -15.40
CA VAL A 182 2.86 17.49 -15.69
C VAL A 182 1.65 16.74 -15.14
N VAL A 183 1.21 15.69 -15.83
CA VAL A 183 0.14 14.79 -15.38
C VAL A 183 0.60 13.34 -15.27
N VAL A 184 0.11 12.64 -14.24
CA VAL A 184 0.27 11.20 -14.07
C VAL A 184 -1.02 10.58 -13.55
N GLY A 185 -1.33 9.36 -13.99
CA GLY A 185 -2.51 8.61 -13.55
C GLY A 185 -2.12 7.24 -13.00
N GLY A 186 -2.82 6.77 -11.96
CA GLY A 186 -2.53 5.47 -11.37
C GLY A 186 -3.51 5.07 -10.27
N THR A 187 -3.41 3.82 -9.82
CA THR A 187 -4.19 3.36 -8.67
C THR A 187 -3.59 3.85 -7.34
N PHE A 188 -2.26 3.98 -7.25
CA PHE A 188 -1.54 4.43 -6.05
C PHE A 188 -1.99 3.70 -4.76
N ASP A 189 -2.33 2.41 -4.90
CA ASP A 189 -2.68 1.55 -3.78
C ASP A 189 -1.39 1.14 -3.06
N ARG A 190 -1.36 1.37 -1.73
CA ARG A 190 -0.21 1.05 -0.85
C ARG A 190 1.11 1.52 -1.45
N LEU A 191 1.32 2.84 -1.43
CA LEU A 191 2.45 3.52 -2.06
C LEU A 191 3.79 2.79 -1.83
N HIS A 192 4.22 2.05 -2.85
CA HIS A 192 5.43 1.23 -2.86
C HIS A 192 6.52 1.85 -3.75
N ASN A 193 7.71 1.27 -3.75
CA ASN A 193 8.90 1.86 -4.39
C ASN A 193 8.71 2.15 -5.89
N ALA A 194 7.99 1.32 -6.65
CA ALA A 194 7.69 1.63 -8.06
C ALA A 194 6.83 2.90 -8.24
N HIS A 195 5.84 3.15 -7.37
CA HIS A 195 5.11 4.42 -7.38
C HIS A 195 6.00 5.58 -7.00
N LYS A 196 6.90 5.40 -6.02
CA LYS A 196 7.82 6.45 -5.59
C LYS A 196 8.79 6.84 -6.71
N ILE A 197 9.31 5.86 -7.47
CA ILE A 197 10.13 6.11 -8.68
C ILE A 197 9.33 6.93 -9.70
N LEU A 198 8.09 6.50 -10.00
CA LEU A 198 7.21 7.22 -10.93
C LEU A 198 6.95 8.66 -10.50
N LEU A 199 6.58 8.87 -9.24
CA LEU A 199 6.28 10.20 -8.71
C LEU A 199 7.53 11.06 -8.59
N SER A 200 8.68 10.49 -8.25
CA SER A 200 9.97 11.19 -8.26
C SER A 200 10.34 11.62 -9.69
N ALA A 201 10.13 10.78 -10.71
CA ALA A 201 10.30 11.19 -12.10
C ALA A 201 9.40 12.37 -12.46
N CYS A 202 8.11 12.31 -12.09
CA CYS A 202 7.17 13.40 -12.31
C CYS A 202 7.62 14.69 -11.63
N CYS A 203 8.13 14.60 -10.39
CA CYS A 203 8.64 15.74 -9.64
C CYS A 203 9.93 16.34 -10.24
N LEU A 204 10.76 15.53 -10.90
CA LEU A 204 11.94 16.00 -11.64
C LEU A 204 11.56 16.66 -12.97
N LEU A 205 10.45 16.27 -13.58
CA LEU A 205 9.98 16.84 -14.84
C LEU A 205 9.15 18.12 -14.63
N ALA A 206 8.38 18.22 -13.54
CA ALA A 206 7.47 19.34 -13.28
C ALA A 206 8.18 20.55 -12.68
N GLU A 207 7.91 21.75 -13.20
CA GLU A 207 8.43 23.01 -12.65
C GLU A 207 7.45 23.73 -11.73
N ASN A 208 6.15 23.64 -12.02
CA ASN A 208 5.11 24.41 -11.35
C ASN A 208 4.02 23.51 -10.77
N ARG A 209 3.40 22.66 -11.59
CA ARG A 209 2.23 21.86 -11.20
C ARG A 209 2.39 20.39 -11.55
N LEU A 210 1.98 19.53 -10.64
CA LEU A 210 1.81 18.09 -10.87
C LEU A 210 0.36 17.70 -10.60
N LEU A 211 -0.36 17.31 -11.67
CA LEU A 211 -1.70 16.75 -11.59
C LEU A 211 -1.61 15.24 -11.42
N ILE A 212 -2.20 14.69 -10.35
CA ILE A 212 -2.25 13.25 -10.12
C ILE A 212 -3.70 12.75 -10.16
N GLY A 213 -3.99 11.89 -11.12
CA GLY A 213 -5.25 11.15 -11.19
C GLY A 213 -5.17 9.83 -10.43
N ILE A 214 -6.02 9.67 -9.42
CA ILE A 214 -6.12 8.45 -8.61
C ILE A 214 -7.35 7.65 -9.03
N SER A 215 -7.16 6.41 -9.50
CA SER A 215 -8.27 5.51 -9.85
C SER A 215 -9.26 5.33 -8.71
N ASP A 216 -10.55 5.47 -9.01
CA ASP A 216 -11.63 5.27 -8.05
C ASP A 216 -12.83 4.55 -8.71
N LYS A 217 -13.73 4.02 -7.87
CA LYS A 217 -15.00 3.37 -8.27
C LYS A 217 -14.82 2.38 -9.43
N ASP A 218 -15.40 2.67 -10.59
CA ASP A 218 -15.50 1.82 -11.78
C ASP A 218 -14.14 1.34 -12.27
N LEU A 219 -13.08 2.15 -12.12
CA LEU A 219 -11.72 1.78 -12.52
C LEU A 219 -11.09 0.70 -11.63
N LEU A 220 -11.67 0.42 -10.46
CA LEU A 220 -11.19 -0.58 -9.51
C LEU A 220 -11.92 -1.93 -9.64
N GLU A 221 -13.06 -1.98 -10.34
CA GLU A 221 -13.94 -3.16 -10.32
C GLU A 221 -13.31 -4.44 -10.88
N ASN A 222 -12.41 -4.30 -11.85
CA ASN A 222 -11.73 -5.40 -12.53
C ASN A 222 -10.31 -5.66 -11.97
N LYS A 223 -9.92 -4.96 -10.90
CA LYS A 223 -8.59 -5.17 -10.29
C LYS A 223 -8.58 -6.44 -9.45
N VAL A 224 -7.49 -7.19 -9.57
CA VAL A 224 -7.25 -8.40 -8.75
C VAL A 224 -7.24 -8.02 -7.28
N LEU A 225 -8.06 -8.73 -6.48
CA LEU A 225 -8.24 -8.50 -5.03
C LEU A 225 -8.63 -7.05 -4.70
N LYS A 226 -9.58 -6.49 -5.44
CA LYS A 226 -10.04 -5.10 -5.26
C LYS A 226 -10.51 -4.77 -3.84
N GLU A 227 -10.98 -5.78 -3.11
CA GLU A 227 -11.43 -5.66 -1.73
C GLU A 227 -10.29 -5.30 -0.76
N LEU A 228 -9.04 -5.55 -1.16
CA LEU A 228 -7.83 -5.23 -0.38
C LEU A 228 -7.20 -3.88 -0.77
N ILE A 229 -7.76 -3.19 -1.77
CA ILE A 229 -7.35 -1.84 -2.17
C ILE A 229 -7.71 -0.86 -1.05
N GLN A 230 -6.78 0.04 -0.73
CA GLN A 230 -7.03 1.07 0.27
C GLN A 230 -8.15 2.04 -0.16
N PRO A 231 -8.98 2.52 0.79
CA PRO A 231 -9.96 3.57 0.52
C PRO A 231 -9.35 4.78 -0.19
N TYR A 232 -10.13 5.45 -1.02
CA TYR A 232 -9.67 6.60 -1.81
C TYR A 232 -9.02 7.67 -0.93
N GLU A 233 -9.65 8.03 0.18
CA GLU A 233 -9.17 9.05 1.11
C GLU A 233 -7.82 8.69 1.71
N GLN A 234 -7.62 7.41 2.07
CA GLN A 234 -6.35 6.92 2.62
C GLN A 234 -5.23 6.96 1.57
N ARG A 235 -5.54 6.66 0.30
CA ARG A 235 -4.57 6.75 -0.80
C ARG A 235 -4.18 8.20 -1.09
N VAL A 236 -5.15 9.12 -1.08
CA VAL A 236 -4.90 10.57 -1.21
C VAL A 236 -4.02 11.07 -0.09
N GLU A 237 -4.35 10.75 1.18
CA GLU A 237 -3.59 11.20 2.35
C GLU A 237 -2.11 10.77 2.26
N LYS A 238 -1.85 9.48 2.02
CA LYS A 238 -0.49 8.96 1.89
C LYS A 238 0.27 9.55 0.69
N LEU A 239 -0.41 9.78 -0.42
CA LEU A 239 0.18 10.41 -1.60
C LEU A 239 0.56 11.87 -1.31
N CYS A 240 -0.34 12.65 -0.73
CA CYS A 240 -0.10 14.04 -0.33
C CYS A 240 1.11 14.13 0.61
N GLU A 241 1.13 13.29 1.65
CA GLU A 241 2.20 13.24 2.64
C GLU A 241 3.56 12.98 1.97
N PHE A 242 3.63 11.98 1.08
CA PHE A 242 4.84 11.68 0.32
C PHE A 242 5.28 12.85 -0.57
N LEU A 243 4.37 13.44 -1.32
CA LEU A 243 4.68 14.50 -2.28
C LEU A 243 5.17 15.79 -1.60
N VAL A 244 4.51 16.19 -0.51
CA VAL A 244 4.91 17.36 0.29
C VAL A 244 6.28 17.17 0.94
N ASP A 245 6.59 15.96 1.40
CA ASP A 245 7.94 15.66 1.89
C ASP A 245 8.97 15.72 0.76
N VAL A 246 8.67 15.11 -0.39
CA VAL A 246 9.63 14.93 -1.50
C VAL A 246 9.92 16.24 -2.23
N LYS A 247 8.91 17.02 -2.63
CA LYS A 247 9.12 18.25 -3.41
C LYS A 247 8.07 19.33 -3.11
N PRO A 248 8.13 19.97 -1.93
CA PRO A 248 7.12 20.95 -1.49
C PRO A 248 7.01 22.21 -2.36
N SER A 249 7.96 22.45 -3.27
CA SER A 249 7.94 23.59 -4.18
C SER A 249 6.90 23.47 -5.29
N LEU A 250 6.35 22.28 -5.53
CA LEU A 250 5.33 22.06 -6.57
C LEU A 250 3.92 22.24 -6.03
N ARG A 251 3.02 22.69 -6.91
CA ARG A 251 1.58 22.62 -6.67
C ARG A 251 1.06 21.24 -7.06
N TYR A 252 0.35 20.59 -6.14
CA TYR A 252 -0.26 19.28 -6.39
C TYR A 252 -1.77 19.39 -6.56
N ASP A 253 -2.28 18.94 -7.70
CA ASP A 253 -3.71 18.83 -7.97
C ASP A 253 -4.07 17.32 -8.01
N ILE A 254 -4.62 16.79 -6.91
CA ILE A 254 -4.98 15.37 -6.80
C ILE A 254 -6.48 15.20 -7.05
N VAL A 255 -6.83 14.37 -8.03
CA VAL A 255 -8.22 14.19 -8.47
C VAL A 255 -8.63 12.71 -8.52
N PRO A 256 -9.91 12.38 -8.27
CA PRO A 256 -10.42 11.04 -8.53
C PRO A 256 -10.57 10.81 -10.03
N LEU A 257 -10.15 9.64 -10.51
CA LEU A 257 -10.40 9.17 -11.86
C LEU A 257 -11.57 8.19 -11.86
N VAL A 258 -12.67 8.59 -12.49
CA VAL A 258 -13.82 7.72 -12.79
C VAL A 258 -13.73 7.12 -14.20
N ASP A 259 -12.96 7.76 -15.08
CA ASP A 259 -12.63 7.27 -16.41
C ASP A 259 -11.11 7.30 -16.64
N PRO A 260 -10.57 6.54 -17.61
CA PRO A 260 -9.13 6.42 -17.81
C PRO A 260 -8.39 7.71 -18.20
N CYS A 261 -9.11 8.75 -18.67
CA CYS A 261 -8.51 9.97 -19.17
C CYS A 261 -8.63 11.12 -18.15
N GLY A 262 -9.76 11.22 -17.45
CA GLY A 262 -9.97 12.26 -16.43
C GLY A 262 -9.70 13.68 -16.96
N PRO A 263 -9.12 14.59 -16.16
CA PRO A 263 -8.89 15.98 -16.60
C PRO A 263 -7.81 16.14 -17.65
N SER A 264 -7.04 15.07 -17.97
CA SER A 264 -5.97 15.15 -18.98
C SER A 264 -6.49 15.46 -20.38
N ILE A 265 -7.79 15.30 -20.65
CA ILE A 265 -8.41 15.61 -21.95
C ILE A 265 -9.21 16.93 -21.94
N THR A 266 -9.20 17.66 -20.83
CA THR A 266 -9.91 18.94 -20.67
C THR A 266 -9.02 20.08 -20.21
N ASP A 267 -7.92 19.80 -19.50
CA ASP A 267 -6.96 20.81 -19.04
C ASP A 267 -5.99 21.19 -20.19
N PRO A 268 -6.04 22.44 -20.69
CA PRO A 268 -5.19 22.90 -21.78
C PRO A 268 -3.76 23.25 -21.33
N ASP A 269 -3.55 23.49 -20.03
CA ASP A 269 -2.26 23.95 -19.49
C ASP A 269 -1.27 22.80 -19.31
N LEU A 270 -1.74 21.55 -19.34
CA LEU A 270 -0.88 20.36 -19.26
C LEU A 270 0.03 20.24 -20.49
N GLU A 271 1.30 19.99 -20.25
CA GLU A 271 2.34 19.90 -21.29
C GLU A 271 2.90 18.48 -21.45
N CYS A 272 2.94 17.69 -20.37
CA CYS A 272 3.54 16.35 -20.36
C CYS A 272 2.70 15.34 -19.59
N ILE A 273 2.60 14.12 -20.13
CA ILE A 273 2.05 12.95 -19.44
C ILE A 273 3.17 11.95 -19.17
N VAL A 274 3.29 11.55 -17.90
CA VAL A 274 4.25 10.53 -17.49
C VAL A 274 3.54 9.18 -17.38
N VAL A 275 4.10 8.17 -18.04
CA VAL A 275 3.55 6.81 -18.09
C VAL A 275 4.64 5.79 -17.79
N SER A 276 4.24 4.65 -17.24
CA SER A 276 5.07 3.44 -17.24
C SER A 276 4.97 2.71 -18.58
N GLU A 277 5.91 1.79 -18.84
CA GLU A 277 5.84 0.86 -19.99
C GLU A 277 4.45 0.20 -20.12
N GLU A 278 3.84 -0.18 -19.00
CA GLU A 278 2.52 -0.84 -18.94
C GLU A 278 1.37 0.10 -19.30
N THR A 279 1.50 1.38 -18.95
CA THR A 279 0.45 2.39 -19.13
C THR A 279 0.66 3.26 -20.37
N ARG A 280 1.70 3.00 -21.15
CA ARG A 280 2.02 3.71 -22.40
C ARG A 280 0.85 3.80 -23.37
N LYS A 281 0.11 2.70 -23.56
CA LYS A 281 -1.10 2.67 -24.40
C LYS A 281 -2.18 3.65 -23.90
N GLY A 282 -2.28 3.83 -22.59
CA GLY A 282 -3.15 4.82 -21.97
C GLY A 282 -2.76 6.25 -22.34
N GLY A 283 -1.48 6.58 -22.27
CA GLY A 283 -0.97 7.90 -22.68
C GLY A 283 -1.25 8.22 -24.16
N VAL A 284 -1.04 7.25 -25.05
CA VAL A 284 -1.40 7.39 -26.48
C VAL A 284 -2.90 7.62 -26.66
N THR A 285 -3.74 6.92 -25.89
CA THR A 285 -5.20 7.10 -25.92
C THR A 285 -5.61 8.48 -25.44
N VAL A 286 -4.95 9.02 -24.41
CA VAL A 286 -5.16 10.39 -23.93
C VAL A 286 -4.85 11.40 -25.04
N ASN A 287 -3.69 11.30 -25.71
CA ASN A 287 -3.34 12.22 -26.80
C ASN A 287 -4.34 12.17 -27.97
N LYS A 288 -4.80 10.97 -28.34
CA LYS A 288 -5.85 10.82 -29.35
C LYS A 288 -7.12 11.61 -28.97
N LYS A 289 -7.60 11.45 -27.72
CA LYS A 289 -8.77 12.19 -27.24
C LYS A 289 -8.53 13.69 -27.09
N ARG A 290 -7.30 14.12 -26.73
CA ARG A 290 -6.93 15.53 -26.69
C ARG A 290 -7.07 16.18 -28.06
N LEU A 291 -6.57 15.52 -29.11
CA LEU A 291 -6.74 15.98 -30.50
C LEU A 291 -8.22 16.05 -30.91
N GLU A 292 -9.03 15.04 -30.56
CA GLU A 292 -10.49 15.04 -30.78
C GLU A 292 -11.19 16.22 -30.07
N ASN A 293 -10.66 16.66 -28.92
CA ASN A 293 -11.15 17.80 -28.15
C ASN A 293 -10.53 19.15 -28.54
N GLY A 294 -9.67 19.20 -29.57
CA GLY A 294 -9.00 20.44 -30.00
C GLY A 294 -7.87 20.92 -29.08
N LEU A 295 -7.31 20.03 -28.25
CA LEU A 295 -6.17 20.30 -27.38
C LEU A 295 -4.86 19.79 -28.00
N PRO A 296 -3.71 20.43 -27.72
CA PRO A 296 -2.41 19.95 -28.17
C PRO A 296 -2.06 18.62 -27.48
N GLU A 297 -1.30 17.77 -28.17
CA GLU A 297 -0.78 16.53 -27.59
C GLU A 297 0.15 16.83 -26.41
N LEU A 298 0.11 15.95 -25.40
CA LEU A 298 1.06 15.97 -24.30
C LEU A 298 2.35 15.29 -24.74
N ALA A 299 3.48 15.85 -24.33
CA ALA A 299 4.75 15.14 -24.40
C ALA A 299 4.65 13.84 -23.59
N LEU A 300 4.80 12.70 -24.25
CA LEU A 300 4.67 11.39 -23.62
C LEU A 300 6.04 10.97 -23.08
N HIS A 301 6.20 11.01 -21.75
CA HIS A 301 7.42 10.59 -21.08
C HIS A 301 7.23 9.19 -20.49
N GLU A 302 7.94 8.20 -21.05
CA GLU A 302 7.86 6.81 -20.62
C GLU A 302 9.00 6.50 -19.65
N ILE A 303 8.65 6.00 -18.46
CA ILE A 303 9.62 5.54 -17.47
C ILE A 303 9.73 4.01 -17.46
N ARG A 304 10.97 3.53 -17.28
CA ARG A 304 11.25 2.11 -17.03
C ARG A 304 11.15 1.85 -15.53
N LEU A 305 10.23 0.99 -15.12
CA LEU A 305 10.09 0.55 -13.74
C LEU A 305 11.07 -0.61 -13.46
N VAL A 306 11.70 -0.59 -12.30
CA VAL A 306 12.69 -1.59 -11.88
C VAL A 306 12.00 -2.94 -11.57
N LYS A 307 12.68 -4.04 -11.88
CA LYS A 307 12.22 -5.42 -11.62
C LYS A 307 12.26 -5.76 -10.12
N ASP A 308 11.33 -6.59 -9.65
CA ASP A 308 11.25 -7.09 -8.27
C ASP A 308 12.27 -8.22 -8.05
N PRO A 309 13.31 -8.02 -7.21
CA PRO A 309 14.29 -9.07 -6.91
C PRO A 309 13.71 -10.23 -6.09
N GLY A 310 12.53 -10.09 -5.48
CA GLY A 310 11.88 -11.07 -4.61
C GLY A 310 10.66 -11.80 -5.21
N HIS A 311 10.47 -11.77 -6.54
CA HIS A 311 9.33 -12.40 -7.19
C HIS A 311 9.22 -13.91 -6.88
N ARG A 312 8.00 -14.38 -6.57
CA ARG A 312 7.68 -15.82 -6.48
C ARG A 312 7.27 -16.34 -7.87
N GLU A 313 7.36 -17.65 -8.12
CA GLU A 313 7.05 -18.28 -9.43
C GLU A 313 5.65 -17.94 -10.01
N ASN A 314 4.71 -17.44 -9.19
CA ASN A 314 3.35 -17.05 -9.60
C ASN A 314 3.07 -15.53 -9.52
N GLU A 315 4.09 -14.71 -9.30
CA GLU A 315 3.98 -13.24 -9.21
C GLU A 315 4.58 -12.59 -10.47
N GLU A 316 4.11 -11.40 -10.84
CA GLU A 316 4.72 -10.60 -11.91
C GLU A 316 6.19 -10.28 -11.55
N GLU A 317 7.11 -10.31 -12.52
CA GLU A 317 8.55 -9.98 -12.32
C GLU A 317 8.80 -8.55 -11.77
N LYS A 318 7.76 -7.72 -11.64
CA LYS A 318 7.83 -6.29 -11.30
C LYS A 318 7.01 -6.01 -10.04
N ILE A 319 7.45 -5.03 -9.25
CA ILE A 319 6.75 -4.59 -8.04
C ILE A 319 5.44 -3.91 -8.47
N SER A 320 4.33 -4.64 -8.41
CA SER A 320 3.00 -4.13 -8.73
C SER A 320 2.09 -4.14 -7.50
N SER A 321 1.11 -3.23 -7.46
CA SER A 321 0.14 -3.19 -6.37
C SER A 321 -0.67 -4.50 -6.28
N SER A 322 -0.78 -5.26 -7.36
CA SER A 322 -1.44 -6.56 -7.40
C SER A 322 -0.65 -7.62 -6.62
N SER A 323 0.67 -7.72 -6.83
CA SER A 323 1.54 -8.64 -6.08
C SER A 323 1.52 -8.35 -4.58
N ILE A 324 1.50 -7.07 -4.19
CA ILE A 324 1.37 -6.68 -2.78
C ILE A 324 0.05 -7.18 -2.18
N ARG A 325 -1.08 -7.03 -2.88
CA ARG A 325 -2.38 -7.52 -2.40
C ARG A 325 -2.40 -9.05 -2.28
N GLN A 326 -1.74 -9.77 -3.18
CA GLN A 326 -1.60 -11.23 -3.08
C GLN A 326 -0.78 -11.63 -1.83
N ARG A 327 0.32 -10.92 -1.54
CA ARG A 327 1.15 -11.15 -0.34
C ARG A 327 0.39 -10.88 0.97
N LEU A 328 -0.68 -10.08 0.95
CA LEU A 328 -1.55 -9.87 2.12
C LEU A 328 -2.44 -11.07 2.43
N LEU A 329 -2.66 -11.99 1.48
CA LEU A 329 -3.48 -13.17 1.73
C LEU A 329 -2.82 -14.05 2.80
N GLY A 330 -3.61 -14.46 3.79
CA GLY A 330 -3.13 -15.21 4.96
C GLY A 330 -2.51 -14.35 6.07
N SER A 331 -2.28 -13.05 5.82
CA SER A 331 -1.91 -12.10 6.88
C SER A 331 -3.13 -11.61 7.66
N LEU A 332 -2.92 -11.13 8.88
CA LEU A 332 -3.96 -10.51 9.68
C LEU A 332 -4.24 -9.08 9.17
N LEU A 333 -5.30 -8.92 8.37
CA LEU A 333 -5.66 -7.63 7.77
C LEU A 333 -6.14 -6.60 8.80
N GLN A 334 -6.85 -7.04 9.83
CA GLN A 334 -7.34 -6.21 10.92
C GLN A 334 -7.24 -6.98 12.23
N PRO A 335 -6.81 -6.34 13.34
CA PRO A 335 -6.81 -6.96 14.65
C PRO A 335 -8.21 -7.46 15.02
N PRO A 336 -8.34 -8.66 15.62
CA PRO A 336 -9.62 -9.14 16.11
C PRO A 336 -10.15 -8.21 17.21
N GLN A 337 -11.41 -7.80 17.10
CA GLN A 337 -12.03 -6.98 18.13
C GLN A 337 -12.35 -7.86 19.35
N LYS A 338 -11.76 -7.52 20.50
CA LYS A 338 -12.02 -8.25 21.75
C LYS A 338 -13.41 -7.90 22.29
N ASP A 339 -14.25 -8.91 22.46
CA ASP A 339 -15.52 -8.82 23.17
C ASP A 339 -15.31 -9.32 24.62
N PRO A 340 -15.36 -8.44 25.64
CA PRO A 340 -15.13 -8.83 27.04
C PRO A 340 -16.16 -9.84 27.56
N ALA A 341 -17.34 -9.91 26.94
CA ALA A 341 -18.41 -10.81 27.37
C ALA A 341 -18.19 -12.27 26.93
N ARG A 342 -17.09 -12.56 26.22
CA ARG A 342 -16.82 -13.88 25.65
C ARG A 342 -15.69 -14.61 26.35
N PRO A 343 -15.79 -15.94 26.45
CA PRO A 343 -14.66 -16.74 26.89
C PRO A 343 -13.52 -16.59 25.88
N SER A 344 -12.28 -16.57 26.38
CA SER A 344 -11.08 -16.50 25.55
C SER A 344 -10.85 -17.78 24.72
N ARG A 345 -11.57 -18.86 25.03
CA ARG A 345 -11.53 -20.15 24.33
C ARG A 345 -12.93 -20.78 24.23
N PRO A 346 -13.25 -21.47 23.12
CA PRO A 346 -12.44 -21.60 21.90
C PRO A 346 -12.33 -20.27 21.15
N TYR A 347 -11.19 -20.04 20.50
CA TYR A 347 -11.06 -18.95 19.52
C TYR A 347 -11.89 -19.31 18.28
N VAL A 348 -12.82 -18.44 17.90
CA VAL A 348 -13.77 -18.73 16.82
C VAL A 348 -13.34 -18.01 15.54
N ILE A 349 -13.26 -18.76 14.43
CA ILE A 349 -12.94 -18.25 13.10
C ILE A 349 -14.18 -18.41 12.23
N GLY A 350 -14.72 -17.30 11.71
CA GLY A 350 -15.77 -17.35 10.69
C GLY A 350 -15.16 -17.55 9.30
N LEU A 351 -15.50 -18.66 8.64
CA LEU A 351 -15.08 -18.96 7.28
C LEU A 351 -16.28 -18.77 6.33
N THR A 352 -16.13 -17.85 5.38
CA THR A 352 -17.17 -17.53 4.38
C THR A 352 -16.53 -17.34 2.99
N GLY A 353 -17.35 -17.39 1.96
CA GLY A 353 -16.95 -17.22 0.57
C GLY A 353 -18.04 -17.69 -0.39
N GLY A 354 -18.04 -17.13 -1.60
CA GLY A 354 -18.99 -17.50 -2.65
C GLY A 354 -18.87 -18.96 -3.10
N SER A 355 -19.86 -19.41 -3.87
CA SER A 355 -19.85 -20.76 -4.45
C SER A 355 -18.60 -20.97 -5.32
N GLY A 356 -17.98 -22.15 -5.20
CA GLY A 356 -16.77 -22.49 -5.96
C GLY A 356 -15.47 -21.87 -5.43
N SER A 357 -15.50 -21.10 -4.33
CA SER A 357 -14.32 -20.43 -3.75
C SER A 357 -13.29 -21.36 -3.09
N GLY A 358 -13.59 -22.67 -2.97
CA GLY A 358 -12.72 -23.64 -2.30
C GLY A 358 -12.86 -23.65 -0.77
N LYS A 359 -13.85 -22.95 -0.20
CA LYS A 359 -14.16 -22.88 1.24
C LYS A 359 -14.08 -24.24 1.96
N THR A 360 -14.75 -25.25 1.43
CA THR A 360 -14.76 -26.61 2.00
C THR A 360 -13.37 -27.25 2.05
N SER A 361 -12.48 -26.94 1.09
CA SER A 361 -11.10 -27.43 1.10
C SER A 361 -10.31 -26.81 2.26
N ILE A 362 -10.45 -25.50 2.47
CA ILE A 362 -9.81 -24.77 3.58
C ILE A 362 -10.37 -25.26 4.93
N ALA A 363 -11.68 -25.42 5.05
CA ALA A 363 -12.34 -25.95 6.24
C ALA A 363 -11.75 -27.31 6.66
N ARG A 364 -11.64 -28.26 5.72
CA ARG A 364 -11.02 -29.58 5.95
C ARG A 364 -9.52 -29.50 6.24
N HIS A 365 -8.83 -28.49 5.72
CA HIS A 365 -7.42 -28.29 6.05
C HIS A 365 -7.25 -27.80 7.49
N LEU A 366 -8.07 -26.84 7.93
CA LEU A 366 -8.07 -26.35 9.32
C LEU A 366 -8.48 -27.45 10.31
N GLU A 367 -9.45 -28.29 9.95
CA GLU A 367 -9.83 -29.46 10.75
C GLU A 367 -8.65 -30.43 10.95
N ARG A 368 -7.89 -30.72 9.88
CA ARG A 368 -6.67 -31.55 9.97
C ARG A 368 -5.57 -30.93 10.85
N LEU A 369 -5.54 -29.61 10.99
CA LEU A 369 -4.66 -28.90 11.92
C LEU A 369 -5.17 -28.89 13.37
N GLY A 370 -6.36 -29.47 13.62
CA GLY A 370 -6.94 -29.64 14.96
C GLY A 370 -8.06 -28.67 15.31
N ALA A 371 -8.53 -27.84 14.38
CA ALA A 371 -9.69 -26.98 14.62
C ALA A 371 -10.98 -27.80 14.67
N PHE A 372 -11.92 -27.41 15.55
CA PHE A 372 -13.25 -28.00 15.57
C PHE A 372 -14.13 -27.32 14.50
N LEU A 373 -14.54 -28.08 13.49
CA LEU A 373 -15.32 -27.55 12.38
C LEU A 373 -16.83 -27.60 12.68
N ILE A 374 -17.51 -26.46 12.50
CA ILE A 374 -18.97 -26.35 12.59
C ILE A 374 -19.48 -25.96 11.21
N ASP A 375 -20.13 -26.92 10.54
CA ASP A 375 -20.80 -26.71 9.25
C ASP A 375 -22.17 -26.05 9.50
N VAL A 376 -22.22 -24.73 9.34
CA VAL A 376 -23.42 -23.93 9.60
C VAL A 376 -24.46 -24.14 8.49
N ASP A 377 -24.02 -24.43 7.27
CA ASP A 377 -24.92 -24.74 6.15
C ASP A 377 -25.67 -26.06 6.43
N LYS A 378 -24.98 -27.06 7.00
CA LYS A 378 -25.60 -28.30 7.50
C LYS A 378 -26.58 -28.04 8.65
N LEU A 379 -26.22 -27.20 9.63
CA LEU A 379 -27.11 -26.80 10.72
C LEU A 379 -28.39 -26.11 10.20
N GLY A 380 -28.29 -25.34 9.12
CA GLY A 380 -29.45 -24.77 8.44
C GLY A 380 -30.42 -25.82 7.94
N HIS A 381 -29.91 -26.89 7.34
CA HIS A 381 -30.73 -28.01 6.91
C HIS A 381 -31.37 -28.77 8.07
N GLU A 382 -30.65 -28.93 9.17
CA GLU A 382 -31.15 -29.60 10.39
C GLU A 382 -32.22 -28.76 11.09
N ALA A 383 -32.12 -27.41 11.04
CA ALA A 383 -33.07 -26.51 11.67
C ALA A 383 -34.51 -26.72 11.18
N TYR A 384 -34.69 -26.95 9.87
CA TYR A 384 -35.98 -27.19 9.26
C TYR A 384 -36.19 -28.64 8.80
N ALA A 385 -35.36 -29.58 9.24
CA ALA A 385 -35.68 -31.00 9.05
C ALA A 385 -36.91 -31.39 9.91
N PRO A 386 -37.66 -32.45 9.58
CA PRO A 386 -38.76 -32.91 10.43
C PRO A 386 -38.34 -33.06 11.90
N GLY A 387 -39.08 -32.43 12.82
CA GLY A 387 -38.75 -32.36 14.25
C GLY A 387 -37.74 -31.27 14.64
N GLY A 388 -37.22 -30.52 13.66
CA GLY A 388 -36.34 -29.37 13.84
C GLY A 388 -37.10 -28.10 14.27
N PRO A 389 -36.40 -27.15 14.91
CA PRO A 389 -37.00 -25.97 15.53
C PRO A 389 -37.73 -25.02 14.58
N SER A 390 -37.42 -25.03 13.28
CA SER A 390 -38.07 -24.16 12.28
C SER A 390 -38.95 -24.91 11.28
N TYR A 391 -39.08 -26.24 11.39
CA TYR A 391 -39.82 -27.04 10.41
C TYR A 391 -41.28 -26.60 10.25
N GLU A 392 -42.04 -26.54 11.34
CA GLU A 392 -43.47 -26.18 11.31
C GLU A 392 -43.70 -24.77 10.75
N GLN A 393 -42.89 -23.80 11.18
CA GLN A 393 -42.99 -22.41 10.71
C GLN A 393 -42.67 -22.28 9.22
N VAL A 394 -41.69 -23.06 8.71
CA VAL A 394 -41.39 -23.06 7.27
C VAL A 394 -42.52 -23.70 6.47
N VAL A 395 -43.12 -24.80 6.97
CA VAL A 395 -44.26 -25.44 6.30
C VAL A 395 -45.50 -24.53 6.31
N GLU A 396 -45.77 -23.86 7.43
CA GLU A 396 -46.88 -22.91 7.56
C GLU A 396 -46.74 -21.72 6.58
N GLU A 397 -45.54 -21.13 6.49
CA GLU A 397 -45.29 -19.97 5.64
C GLU A 397 -45.24 -20.32 4.14
N PHE A 398 -44.63 -21.46 3.78
CA PHE A 398 -44.36 -21.80 2.38
C PHE A 398 -45.29 -22.86 1.79
N GLY A 399 -46.12 -23.51 2.60
CA GLY A 399 -47.12 -24.49 2.20
C GLY A 399 -46.61 -25.94 2.19
N GLU A 400 -47.53 -26.88 2.38
CA GLU A 400 -47.25 -28.33 2.38
C GLU A 400 -46.75 -28.85 1.02
N ASP A 401 -47.02 -28.13 -0.08
CA ASP A 401 -46.49 -28.44 -1.41
C ASP A 401 -44.96 -28.26 -1.49
N THR A 402 -44.31 -27.73 -0.44
CA THR A 402 -42.85 -27.75 -0.29
C THR A 402 -42.31 -29.03 0.33
N LEU A 403 -43.15 -30.00 0.68
CA LEU A 403 -42.72 -31.27 1.28
C LEU A 403 -42.49 -32.36 0.21
N ASN A 404 -41.55 -33.24 0.50
CA ASN A 404 -41.41 -34.54 -0.16
C ASN A 404 -42.43 -35.54 0.44
N ASP A 405 -42.58 -36.71 -0.20
CA ASP A 405 -43.46 -37.79 0.26
C ASP A 405 -43.12 -38.29 1.68
N ASP A 406 -41.85 -38.20 2.07
CA ASP A 406 -41.35 -38.57 3.40
C ASP A 406 -41.50 -37.46 4.47
N ARG A 407 -42.24 -36.39 4.15
CA ARG A 407 -42.42 -35.17 4.96
C ARG A 407 -41.14 -34.33 5.16
N THR A 408 -40.03 -34.63 4.49
CA THR A 408 -38.89 -33.71 4.51
C THR A 408 -39.12 -32.52 3.58
N ILE A 409 -38.49 -31.38 3.85
CA ILE A 409 -38.62 -30.19 2.98
C ILE A 409 -37.90 -30.43 1.64
N ASN A 410 -38.64 -30.31 0.54
CA ASN A 410 -38.13 -30.31 -0.82
C ASN A 410 -37.42 -28.98 -1.11
N ARG A 411 -36.11 -28.97 -0.95
CA ARG A 411 -35.26 -27.78 -1.15
C ARG A 411 -35.32 -27.22 -2.58
N LYS A 412 -35.60 -28.06 -3.59
CA LYS A 412 -35.73 -27.59 -4.97
C LYS A 412 -37.01 -26.75 -5.15
N ILE A 413 -38.12 -27.21 -4.56
CA ILE A 413 -39.39 -26.49 -4.59
C ILE A 413 -39.32 -25.24 -3.70
N LEU A 414 -38.84 -25.38 -2.46
CA LEU A 414 -38.65 -24.25 -1.55
C LEU A 414 -37.71 -23.21 -2.18
N GLY A 415 -36.59 -23.66 -2.74
CA GLY A 415 -35.65 -22.84 -3.50
C GLY A 415 -36.33 -22.10 -4.65
N ALA A 416 -37.12 -22.78 -5.48
CA ALA A 416 -37.86 -22.14 -6.57
C ALA A 416 -38.87 -21.08 -6.09
N LYS A 417 -39.41 -21.22 -4.87
CA LYS A 417 -40.32 -20.23 -4.27
C LYS A 417 -39.60 -19.00 -3.71
N VAL A 418 -38.36 -19.14 -3.23
CA VAL A 418 -37.62 -18.07 -2.53
C VAL A 418 -36.56 -17.39 -3.40
N PHE A 419 -35.87 -18.15 -4.26
CA PHE A 419 -34.86 -17.59 -5.16
C PHE A 419 -35.53 -16.72 -6.23
N GLY A 420 -35.02 -15.50 -6.43
CA GLY A 420 -35.63 -14.50 -7.30
C GLY A 420 -36.76 -13.68 -6.66
N ASN A 421 -37.17 -14.00 -5.42
CA ASN A 421 -38.16 -13.23 -4.67
C ASN A 421 -37.61 -12.77 -3.32
N GLN A 422 -37.10 -11.53 -3.26
CA GLN A 422 -36.47 -10.97 -2.06
C GLN A 422 -37.40 -10.98 -0.83
N GLY A 423 -38.70 -10.77 -1.01
CA GLY A 423 -39.67 -10.78 0.09
C GLY A 423 -39.85 -12.17 0.69
N ARG A 424 -39.94 -13.21 -0.15
CA ARG A 424 -40.05 -14.60 0.30
C ARG A 424 -38.74 -15.12 0.89
N LEU A 425 -37.61 -14.79 0.28
CA LEU A 425 -36.30 -15.14 0.83
C LEU A 425 -36.12 -14.56 2.23
N LYS A 426 -36.49 -13.27 2.41
CA LYS A 426 -36.42 -12.63 3.71
C LYS A 426 -37.25 -13.35 4.77
N ARG A 427 -38.49 -13.76 4.46
CA ARG A 427 -39.33 -14.50 5.42
C ARG A 427 -38.72 -15.86 5.81
N LEU A 428 -38.16 -16.59 4.84
CA LEU A 428 -37.44 -17.83 5.13
C LEU A 428 -36.26 -17.56 6.06
N THR A 429 -35.45 -16.55 5.77
CA THR A 429 -34.27 -16.22 6.58
C THR A 429 -34.63 -15.70 7.97
N ASP A 430 -35.72 -14.92 8.10
CA ASP A 430 -36.21 -14.41 9.40
C ASP A 430 -36.66 -15.56 10.32
N ILE A 431 -37.20 -16.64 9.75
CA ILE A 431 -37.57 -17.87 10.48
C ILE A 431 -36.32 -18.69 10.83
N VAL A 432 -35.45 -18.95 9.84
CA VAL A 432 -34.42 -19.99 9.96
C VAL A 432 -33.14 -19.47 10.62
N TRP A 433 -32.69 -18.24 10.34
CA TRP A 433 -31.41 -17.72 10.84
C TRP A 433 -31.30 -17.63 12.36
N PRO A 434 -32.35 -17.22 13.11
CA PRO A 434 -32.29 -17.22 14.58
C PRO A 434 -32.10 -18.63 15.15
N GLU A 435 -32.73 -19.65 14.56
CA GLU A 435 -32.61 -21.03 14.99
C GLU A 435 -31.23 -21.62 14.65
N ILE A 436 -30.69 -21.31 13.47
CA ILE A 436 -29.30 -21.67 13.12
C ILE A 436 -28.33 -21.08 14.15
N ALA A 437 -28.45 -19.79 14.47
CA ALA A 437 -27.57 -19.15 15.44
C ALA A 437 -27.61 -19.84 16.82
N LYS A 438 -28.79 -20.29 17.27
CA LYS A 438 -28.95 -21.07 18.51
C LYS A 438 -28.25 -22.42 18.40
N LEU A 439 -28.42 -23.15 17.31
CA LEU A 439 -27.77 -24.44 17.06
C LEU A 439 -26.23 -24.30 17.00
N THR A 440 -25.73 -23.29 16.29
CA THR A 440 -24.31 -22.96 16.22
C THR A 440 -23.74 -22.65 17.61
N LYS A 441 -24.47 -21.87 18.44
CA LYS A 441 -24.06 -21.58 19.81
C LYS A 441 -24.01 -22.85 20.69
N ARG A 442 -24.93 -23.80 20.50
CA ARG A 442 -24.89 -25.09 21.20
C ARG A 442 -23.63 -25.88 20.83
N GLN A 443 -23.31 -25.99 19.54
CA GLN A 443 -22.09 -26.68 19.10
C GLN A 443 -20.81 -26.00 19.58
N LEU A 444 -20.78 -24.65 19.63
CA LEU A 444 -19.66 -23.91 20.22
C LEU A 444 -19.48 -24.22 21.70
N ASN A 445 -20.58 -24.28 22.47
CA ASN A 445 -20.53 -24.63 23.89
C ASN A 445 -20.06 -26.07 24.11
N GLU A 446 -20.48 -26.99 23.25
CA GLU A 446 -20.03 -28.39 23.29
C GLU A 446 -18.52 -28.48 23.00
N ALA A 447 -18.04 -27.79 21.96
CA ALA A 447 -16.61 -27.72 21.64
C ALA A 447 -15.80 -27.12 22.81
N ALA A 448 -16.34 -26.08 23.46
CA ALA A 448 -15.73 -25.50 24.66
C ALA A 448 -15.65 -26.51 25.82
N ALA A 449 -16.73 -27.26 26.08
CA ALA A 449 -16.77 -28.30 27.10
C ALA A 449 -15.79 -29.45 26.81
N GLN A 450 -15.56 -29.77 25.54
CA GLN A 450 -14.54 -30.72 25.08
C GLN A 450 -13.10 -30.14 25.14
N GLY A 451 -12.91 -28.91 25.62
CA GLY A 451 -11.60 -28.28 25.76
C GLY A 451 -10.96 -27.86 24.43
N LYS A 452 -11.75 -27.69 23.36
CA LYS A 452 -11.23 -27.26 22.05
C LYS A 452 -10.67 -25.85 22.14
N ALA A 453 -9.49 -25.64 21.53
CA ALA A 453 -8.83 -24.34 21.54
C ALA A 453 -9.31 -23.42 20.42
N VAL A 454 -9.68 -23.98 19.26
CA VAL A 454 -10.09 -23.24 18.05
C VAL A 454 -11.34 -23.89 17.45
N CYS A 455 -12.29 -23.07 17.02
CA CYS A 455 -13.48 -23.47 16.28
C CYS A 455 -13.56 -22.70 14.96
N VAL A 456 -13.97 -23.38 13.88
CA VAL A 456 -14.20 -22.77 12.57
C VAL A 456 -15.68 -22.88 12.24
N LEU A 457 -16.34 -21.74 12.05
CA LEU A 457 -17.73 -21.66 11.59
C LEU A 457 -17.71 -21.57 10.06
N ASP A 458 -18.02 -22.67 9.39
CA ASP A 458 -18.14 -22.70 7.93
C ASP A 458 -19.56 -22.31 7.51
N ALA A 459 -19.73 -21.08 7.01
CA ALA A 459 -21.04 -20.51 6.66
C ALA A 459 -20.97 -19.67 5.38
N ALA A 460 -21.70 -20.06 4.34
CA ALA A 460 -21.73 -19.30 3.08
C ALA A 460 -22.33 -17.90 3.24
N VAL A 461 -23.29 -17.73 4.16
CA VAL A 461 -24.06 -16.49 4.39
C VAL A 461 -23.66 -15.75 5.67
N LEU A 462 -22.44 -15.97 6.17
CA LEU A 462 -21.97 -15.43 7.45
C LEU A 462 -22.15 -13.90 7.58
N LEU A 463 -21.87 -13.17 6.51
CA LEU A 463 -21.90 -11.70 6.50
C LEU A 463 -23.33 -11.18 6.32
N GLU A 464 -24.08 -11.80 5.40
CA GLU A 464 -25.47 -11.51 5.09
C GLU A 464 -26.38 -11.73 6.31
N ALA A 465 -26.11 -12.79 7.08
CA ALA A 465 -26.84 -13.11 8.30
C ALA A 465 -26.38 -12.30 9.53
N GLY A 466 -25.37 -11.44 9.39
CA GLY A 466 -24.83 -10.65 10.50
C GLY A 466 -24.17 -11.48 11.60
N TRP A 467 -23.77 -12.72 11.29
CA TRP A 467 -23.15 -13.67 12.23
C TRP A 467 -21.66 -13.44 12.44
N THR A 468 -21.12 -12.34 11.94
CA THR A 468 -19.80 -11.83 12.30
C THR A 468 -19.58 -11.90 13.81
N HIS A 469 -20.61 -11.52 14.58
CA HIS A 469 -20.54 -11.62 16.02
C HIS A 469 -20.28 -13.06 16.44
N LEU A 470 -20.94 -14.10 15.93
CA LEU A 470 -20.65 -15.48 16.31
C LEU A 470 -19.20 -15.90 16.03
N GLY A 471 -18.59 -15.40 14.95
CA GLY A 471 -17.22 -15.66 14.51
C GLY A 471 -16.12 -14.80 15.16
N GLY A 472 -16.40 -14.12 16.28
CA GLY A 472 -15.41 -13.28 16.99
C GLY A 472 -15.24 -11.86 16.44
N TRP A 473 -16.16 -11.37 15.60
CA TRP A 473 -16.08 -10.08 14.93
C TRP A 473 -17.34 -9.24 15.19
N SER A 474 -17.28 -8.12 15.91
CA SER A 474 -18.46 -7.26 16.10
C SER A 474 -18.51 -6.18 15.02
N SER A 475 -19.48 -6.22 14.11
CA SER A 475 -19.69 -5.09 13.19
C SER A 475 -20.41 -3.96 13.93
N SER A 476 -19.67 -2.98 14.46
CA SER A 476 -20.25 -1.70 14.87
C SER A 476 -20.59 -0.84 13.64
N ARG A 477 -21.52 -1.32 12.81
CA ARG A 477 -22.25 -0.49 11.83
C ARG A 477 -23.74 -0.81 11.94
N ARG A 478 -24.35 -0.40 13.06
CA ARG A 478 -25.76 -0.02 13.00
C ARG A 478 -25.83 1.16 12.04
N ARG A 479 -26.32 0.94 10.81
CA ARG A 479 -26.79 2.02 9.94
C ARG A 479 -27.88 2.76 10.72
N ARG A 480 -27.55 3.90 11.33
CA ARG A 480 -28.58 4.90 11.62
C ARG A 480 -29.05 5.41 10.26
N PRO A 481 -30.34 5.39 9.92
CA PRO A 481 -30.82 6.17 8.80
C PRO A 481 -30.55 7.64 9.18
N CYS A 482 -29.71 8.32 8.39
CA CYS A 482 -29.67 9.77 8.40
C CYS A 482 -31.03 10.25 7.89
N SER A 483 -31.91 10.61 8.81
CA SER A 483 -33.03 11.50 8.50
C SER A 483 -32.43 12.85 8.11
N ALA A 484 -32.76 13.29 6.91
CA ALA A 484 -32.53 14.65 6.46
C ALA A 484 -33.30 15.64 7.36
N SER A 485 -32.57 16.65 7.83
CA SER A 485 -33.07 17.98 8.18
C SER A 485 -31.92 18.96 8.02
#